data_AF-A0A5C4RRR6-F1
#
_entry.id   AF-A0A5C4RRR6-F1
#
_cell.length_a   1.000
_cell.length_b   1.000
_cell.length_c   1.000
_cell.angle_alpha   90.00
_cell.angle_beta   90.00
_cell.angle_gamma   90.00
#
_symmetry.space_group_name_H-M   'P 1'
#
loop_
_entity.id
_entity.type
_entity.pdbx_description
1 polymer ?
#
loop_
_entity_poly.entity_id
_entity_poly.type
_entity_poly.pdbx_seq_one_letter_code
_entity_poly.pdbx_strand_id
1 'polypeptide(L)'
;MSRALLPLKSVLAIALIAAAWAAAPAAAQVRRCVDAQGVAVYTDRPCEAMQAAPREAPPDPSAGARIAAGFAVRGCARRPETLLNGVRGALEARDVNRLANWYHWTGTGSGAARSLMDELEAIANRPLVSAELIYPETLAPFPPDYGAAAETPEAASPDGTSGDRTRSPAPPRGYRYGSPLPSPSQAQQATPALTSDHAGPDAAAPPGNEPTGPATVTAEPGPDPVSLLVQQMRGPADIEAVSVRFALRQNAGCWWIEL
;
A
#
# COMPACT_ATOMS: atom_id res chain seq x y z
N MET A 1 -7.38 -76.94 8.78
CA MET A 1 -7.04 -75.68 8.07
C MET A 1 -8.12 -75.42 7.02
N SER A 2 -9.24 -74.82 7.41
CA SER A 2 -10.37 -74.58 6.52
C SER A 2 -10.18 -73.24 5.80
N ARG A 3 -9.77 -73.28 4.53
CA ARG A 3 -9.70 -72.10 3.67
C ARG A 3 -11.12 -71.64 3.38
N ALA A 4 -11.52 -70.52 3.99
CA ALA A 4 -12.77 -69.85 3.70
C ALA A 4 -12.77 -69.41 2.22
N LEU A 5 -13.60 -70.05 1.40
CA LEU A 5 -13.93 -69.60 0.05
C LEU A 5 -14.77 -68.34 0.19
N LEU A 6 -14.13 -67.16 0.11
CA LEU A 6 -14.88 -65.91 -0.02
C LEU A 6 -15.73 -65.99 -1.30
N PRO A 7 -17.05 -65.73 -1.23
CA PRO A 7 -17.90 -65.77 -2.41
C PRO A 7 -17.44 -64.72 -3.44
N LEU A 8 -17.31 -65.14 -4.69
CA LEU A 8 -16.91 -64.33 -5.85
C LEU A 8 -17.64 -62.97 -5.93
N LYS A 9 -18.89 -62.92 -5.44
CA LYS A 9 -19.71 -61.69 -5.35
C LYS A 9 -19.11 -60.63 -4.41
N SER A 10 -18.49 -61.04 -3.30
CA SER A 10 -17.84 -60.13 -2.35
C SER A 10 -16.54 -59.56 -2.92
N VAL A 11 -15.79 -60.35 -3.68
CA VAL A 11 -14.58 -59.88 -4.39
C VAL A 11 -14.96 -58.86 -5.48
N LEU A 12 -16.03 -59.12 -6.23
CA LEU A 12 -16.53 -58.18 -7.25
C LEU A 12 -17.02 -56.86 -6.63
N ALA A 13 -17.74 -56.92 -5.50
CA ALA A 13 -18.21 -55.73 -4.80
C ALA A 13 -17.05 -54.88 -4.27
N ILE A 14 -16.02 -55.51 -3.69
CA ILE A 14 -14.82 -54.81 -3.21
C ILE A 14 -14.04 -54.19 -4.39
N ALA A 15 -13.94 -54.90 -5.52
CA ALA A 15 -13.29 -54.38 -6.73
C ALA A 15 -14.02 -53.15 -7.31
N LEU A 16 -15.35 -53.16 -7.33
CA LEU A 16 -16.15 -52.03 -7.79
C LEU A 16 -16.04 -50.81 -6.87
N ILE A 17 -16.01 -51.03 -5.55
CA ILE A 17 -15.79 -49.95 -4.57
C ILE A 17 -14.38 -49.39 -4.74
N ALA A 18 -13.34 -50.23 -4.85
CA ALA A 18 -11.98 -49.76 -5.08
C ALA A 18 -11.82 -48.94 -6.37
N ALA A 19 -12.54 -49.30 -7.44
CA ALA A 19 -12.54 -48.54 -8.69
C ALA A 19 -13.21 -47.16 -8.55
N ALA A 20 -14.24 -47.03 -7.71
CA ALA A 20 -14.90 -45.75 -7.45
C ALA A 20 -14.01 -44.77 -6.66
N TRP A 21 -13.09 -45.28 -5.83
CA TRP A 21 -12.12 -44.46 -5.09
C TRP A 21 -10.88 -44.09 -5.92
N ALA A 22 -10.67 -44.71 -7.08
CA ALA A 22 -9.54 -44.44 -7.98
C ALA A 22 -9.79 -43.28 -8.96
N ALA A 23 -10.99 -42.66 -8.94
CA ALA A 23 -11.24 -41.44 -9.69
C ALA A 23 -10.42 -40.30 -9.08
N ALA A 24 -9.25 -40.03 -9.66
CA ALA A 24 -8.48 -38.84 -9.33
C ALA A 24 -9.36 -37.59 -9.49
N PRO A 25 -9.24 -36.57 -8.63
CA PRO A 25 -9.96 -35.32 -8.83
C PRO A 25 -9.51 -34.74 -10.18
N ALA A 26 -10.43 -34.67 -11.14
CA ALA A 26 -10.19 -33.93 -12.36
C ALA A 26 -9.98 -32.47 -11.95
N ALA A 27 -8.76 -31.96 -12.11
CA ALA A 27 -8.50 -30.54 -11.91
C ALA A 27 -9.50 -29.76 -12.75
N ALA A 28 -10.30 -28.91 -12.10
CA ALA A 28 -11.21 -28.00 -12.78
C ALA A 28 -10.36 -27.00 -13.59
N GLN A 29 -10.04 -27.36 -14.83
CA GLN A 29 -9.25 -26.54 -15.73
C GLN A 29 -10.16 -25.46 -16.32
N VAL A 30 -9.95 -24.21 -15.90
CA VAL A 30 -10.65 -23.07 -16.49
C VAL A 30 -10.16 -22.89 -17.93
N ARG A 31 -11.02 -23.17 -18.89
CA ARG A 31 -10.80 -22.97 -20.33
C ARG A 31 -11.27 -21.57 -20.71
N ARG A 32 -10.47 -20.90 -21.54
CA ARG A 32 -10.80 -19.60 -22.13
C ARG A 32 -11.36 -19.86 -23.51
N CYS A 33 -12.60 -19.47 -23.74
CA CYS A 33 -13.31 -19.69 -25.00
C CYS A 33 -13.76 -18.36 -25.59
N VAL A 34 -14.04 -18.33 -26.90
CA VAL A 34 -14.72 -17.24 -27.58
C VAL A 34 -16.01 -17.77 -28.18
N ASP A 35 -17.13 -17.13 -27.86
CA ASP A 35 -18.42 -17.49 -28.43
C ASP A 35 -18.60 -16.96 -29.87
N ALA A 36 -19.75 -17.27 -30.48
CA ALA A 36 -20.09 -16.82 -31.83
C ALA A 36 -20.18 -15.28 -31.97
N GLN A 37 -20.35 -14.54 -30.88
CA GLN A 37 -20.40 -13.08 -30.86
C GLN A 37 -19.03 -12.44 -30.64
N GLY A 38 -17.96 -13.24 -30.50
CA GLY A 38 -16.61 -12.76 -30.24
C GLY A 38 -16.32 -12.45 -28.76
N VAL A 39 -17.25 -12.78 -27.85
CA VAL A 39 -17.12 -12.51 -26.41
C VAL A 39 -16.30 -13.61 -25.73
N ALA A 40 -15.39 -13.21 -24.84
CA ALA A 40 -14.59 -14.16 -24.07
C ALA A 40 -15.42 -14.78 -22.94
N VAL A 41 -15.46 -16.11 -22.89
CA VAL A 41 -16.17 -16.89 -21.88
C VAL A 41 -15.18 -17.83 -21.19
N TYR A 42 -15.27 -17.91 -19.85
CA TYR A 42 -14.43 -18.79 -19.04
C TYR A 42 -15.29 -19.92 -18.49
N THR A 43 -14.88 -21.17 -18.73
CA THR A 43 -15.68 -22.34 -18.34
C THR A 43 -14.79 -23.51 -17.95
N ASP A 44 -15.30 -24.39 -17.09
CA ASP A 44 -14.69 -25.69 -16.77
C ASP A 44 -15.04 -26.77 -17.82
N ARG A 45 -16.03 -26.52 -18.68
CA ARG A 45 -16.46 -27.40 -19.78
C ARG A 45 -15.61 -27.19 -21.04
N PRO A 46 -15.57 -28.18 -21.96
CA PRO A 46 -14.96 -27.97 -23.27
C PRO A 46 -15.61 -26.81 -24.01
N CYS A 47 -14.82 -25.98 -24.70
CA CYS A 47 -15.35 -24.86 -25.46
C CYS A 47 -16.37 -25.33 -26.50
N GLU A 48 -16.13 -26.50 -27.10
CA GLU A 48 -17.00 -27.15 -28.08
C GLU A 48 -18.38 -27.46 -27.51
N ALA A 49 -18.47 -27.76 -26.20
CA ALA A 49 -19.73 -28.03 -25.52
C ALA A 49 -20.61 -26.77 -25.40
N MET A 50 -20.04 -25.58 -25.54
CA MET A 50 -20.75 -24.29 -25.56
C MET A 50 -20.78 -23.66 -26.95
N GLN A 51 -20.48 -24.42 -28.01
CA GLN A 51 -20.36 -23.90 -29.38
C GLN A 51 -19.38 -22.71 -29.47
N ALA A 52 -18.37 -22.73 -28.59
CA ALA A 52 -17.33 -21.72 -28.50
C ALA A 52 -16.00 -22.32 -28.99
N ALA A 53 -15.11 -21.48 -29.49
CA ALA A 53 -13.76 -21.89 -29.87
C ALA A 53 -12.77 -21.61 -28.73
N PRO A 54 -11.75 -22.47 -28.50
CA PRO A 54 -10.65 -22.14 -27.60
C PRO A 54 -10.01 -20.81 -28.00
N ARG A 55 -9.87 -19.88 -27.04
CA ARG A 55 -9.09 -18.67 -27.23
C ARG A 55 -7.66 -18.96 -26.81
N GLU A 56 -6.77 -19.07 -27.79
CA GLU A 56 -5.33 -18.92 -27.53
C GLU A 56 -5.12 -17.53 -26.89
N ALA A 57 -4.35 -17.45 -25.81
CA ALA A 57 -3.94 -16.14 -25.32
C ALA A 57 -3.24 -15.40 -26.48
N PRO A 58 -3.59 -14.14 -26.78
CA PRO A 58 -2.83 -13.36 -27.74
C PRO A 58 -1.34 -13.46 -27.39
N PRO A 59 -0.43 -13.64 -28.36
CA PRO A 59 0.99 -13.57 -28.08
C PRO A 59 1.26 -12.24 -27.39
N ASP A 60 1.93 -12.31 -26.25
CA ASP A 60 2.09 -11.17 -25.36
C ASP A 60 2.76 -10.01 -26.14
N PRO A 61 2.09 -8.87 -26.37
CA PRO A 61 2.70 -7.73 -27.06
C PRO A 61 3.89 -7.15 -26.28
N SER A 62 4.13 -7.63 -25.06
CA SER A 62 5.26 -7.27 -24.21
C SER A 62 6.49 -8.17 -24.33
N ALA A 63 6.52 -9.14 -25.26
CA ALA A 63 7.75 -9.90 -25.56
C ALA A 63 8.95 -9.03 -26.01
N GLY A 64 8.72 -7.76 -26.36
CA GLY A 64 9.77 -6.76 -26.63
C GLY A 64 9.71 -5.49 -25.76
N ALA A 65 8.68 -5.31 -24.95
CA ALA A 65 8.53 -4.17 -24.05
C ALA A 65 8.34 -4.70 -22.65
N ARG A 66 9.35 -4.61 -21.79
CA ARG A 66 9.19 -4.95 -20.37
C ARG A 66 8.00 -4.17 -19.83
N ILE A 67 6.85 -4.83 -19.68
CA ILE A 67 5.78 -4.34 -18.83
C ILE A 67 6.42 -4.25 -17.45
N ALA A 68 6.76 -3.04 -16.99
CA ALA A 68 7.18 -2.77 -15.63
C ALA A 68 6.01 -2.89 -14.64
N ALA A 69 5.11 -3.84 -14.88
CA ALA A 69 3.96 -4.20 -14.08
C ALA A 69 3.74 -5.70 -14.23
N GLY A 70 4.78 -6.48 -13.90
CA GLY A 70 4.57 -7.90 -13.65
C GLY A 70 3.50 -8.08 -12.56
N PHE A 71 2.84 -9.23 -12.59
CA PHE A 71 2.36 -9.95 -11.40
C PHE A 71 3.54 -10.27 -10.43
N ALA A 72 4.50 -9.36 -10.28
CA ALA A 72 5.41 -9.39 -9.17
C ALA A 72 4.54 -9.38 -7.93
N VAL A 73 4.75 -10.34 -7.04
CA VAL A 73 4.83 -10.19 -5.58
C VAL A 73 4.65 -8.72 -5.11
N ARG A 74 3.45 -8.15 -5.24
CA ARG A 74 3.11 -6.72 -5.02
C ARG A 74 2.30 -6.49 -3.75
N GLY A 75 2.13 -7.52 -2.92
CA GLY A 75 1.43 -7.41 -1.62
C GLY A 75 2.35 -7.14 -0.42
N CYS A 76 3.67 -7.32 -0.57
CA CYS A 76 4.57 -7.16 0.57
C CYS A 76 5.08 -5.72 0.70
N ALA A 77 4.40 -4.89 1.50
CA ALA A 77 4.93 -3.58 1.88
C ALA A 77 6.04 -3.74 2.93
N ARG A 78 7.31 -3.77 2.51
CA ARG A 78 8.44 -3.87 3.46
C ARG A 78 8.65 -2.63 4.33
N ARG A 79 8.05 -1.49 3.95
CA ARG A 79 8.08 -0.25 4.73
C ARG A 79 6.65 0.28 4.90
N PRO A 80 6.31 0.89 6.04
CA PRO A 80 4.98 1.43 6.28
C PRO A 80 4.54 2.45 5.22
N GLU A 81 5.48 3.26 4.72
CA GLU A 81 5.19 4.28 3.70
C GLU A 81 4.79 3.63 2.36
N THR A 82 5.33 2.44 2.08
CA THR A 82 4.94 1.66 0.89
C THR A 82 3.50 1.16 1.02
N LEU A 83 3.12 0.69 2.22
CA LEU A 83 1.74 0.30 2.51
C LEU A 83 0.80 1.50 2.38
N LEU A 84 1.15 2.63 3.01
CA LEU A 84 0.36 3.86 2.95
C LEU A 84 0.11 4.31 1.51
N ASN A 85 1.16 4.42 0.70
CA ASN A 85 1.06 4.84 -0.69
C ASN A 85 0.24 3.84 -1.53
N GLY A 86 0.40 2.54 -1.25
CA GLY A 86 -0.35 1.48 -1.89
C GLY A 86 -1.86 1.56 -1.61
N VAL A 87 -2.23 1.72 -0.34
CA VAL A 87 -3.61 1.87 0.12
C VAL A 87 -4.22 3.16 -0.42
N ARG A 88 -3.53 4.30 -0.31
CA ARG A 88 -3.98 5.58 -0.88
C ARG A 88 -4.27 5.47 -2.37
N GLY A 89 -3.35 4.91 -3.14
CA GLY A 89 -3.53 4.74 -4.59
C GLY A 89 -4.63 3.76 -4.97
N ALA A 90 -4.98 2.79 -4.12
CA ALA A 90 -6.15 1.92 -4.33
C ALA A 90 -7.46 2.66 -4.06
N LEU A 91 -7.53 3.44 -2.99
CA LEU A 91 -8.69 4.24 -2.61
C LEU A 91 -8.98 5.36 -3.61
N GLU A 92 -7.95 6.10 -4.04
CA GLU A 92 -8.09 7.14 -5.08
C GLU A 92 -8.60 6.58 -6.40
N ALA A 93 -8.13 5.39 -6.77
CA ALA A 93 -8.56 4.68 -7.97
C ALA A 93 -9.93 3.99 -7.82
N ARG A 94 -10.49 3.95 -6.60
CA ARG A 94 -11.70 3.18 -6.25
C ARG A 94 -11.60 1.70 -6.67
N ASP A 95 -10.43 1.10 -6.45
CA ASP A 95 -10.13 -0.26 -6.88
C ASP A 95 -10.01 -1.19 -5.65
N VAL A 96 -11.08 -1.92 -5.36
CA VAL A 96 -11.14 -2.88 -4.25
C VAL A 96 -10.14 -4.02 -4.41
N ASN A 97 -9.88 -4.48 -5.64
CA ASN A 97 -8.92 -5.57 -5.87
C ASN A 97 -7.49 -5.10 -5.58
N ARG A 98 -7.19 -3.85 -5.93
CA ARG A 98 -5.92 -3.22 -5.57
C ARG A 98 -5.80 -2.98 -4.07
N LEU A 99 -6.91 -2.64 -3.38
CA LEU A 99 -6.93 -2.48 -1.93
C LEU A 99 -6.72 -3.82 -1.21
N ALA A 100 -7.38 -4.87 -1.68
CA ALA A 100 -7.28 -6.23 -1.15
C ALA A 100 -5.86 -6.80 -1.17
N ASN A 101 -4.99 -6.34 -2.09
CA ASN A 101 -3.58 -6.73 -2.12
C ASN A 101 -2.79 -6.30 -0.88
N TRP A 102 -3.28 -5.30 -0.15
CA TRP A 102 -2.64 -4.77 1.07
C TRP A 102 -3.27 -5.32 2.36
N TYR A 103 -4.38 -6.06 2.25
CA TYR A 103 -5.10 -6.62 3.39
C TYR A 103 -4.45 -7.92 3.86
N HIS A 104 -4.40 -8.13 5.18
CA HIS A 104 -3.89 -9.36 5.75
C HIS A 104 -4.95 -10.47 5.75
N TRP A 105 -4.88 -11.36 4.75
CA TRP A 105 -5.85 -12.45 4.58
C TRP A 105 -5.59 -13.69 5.44
N THR A 106 -4.39 -13.86 6.02
CA THR A 106 -3.99 -15.10 6.68
C THR A 106 -4.95 -15.51 7.79
N GLY A 107 -5.48 -16.73 7.73
CA GLY A 107 -6.44 -17.26 8.70
C GLY A 107 -7.90 -16.92 8.43
N THR A 108 -8.20 -16.17 7.36
CA THR A 108 -9.57 -15.80 6.99
C THR A 108 -10.28 -16.95 6.28
N GLY A 109 -11.40 -17.42 6.83
CA GLY A 109 -12.26 -18.43 6.19
C GLY A 109 -13.06 -17.85 5.02
N SER A 110 -13.57 -18.69 4.12
CA SER A 110 -14.23 -18.24 2.89
C SER A 110 -15.50 -17.41 3.11
N GLY A 111 -16.27 -17.67 4.18
CA GLY A 111 -17.43 -16.86 4.55
C GLY A 111 -17.02 -15.46 4.98
N ALA A 112 -16.10 -15.37 5.95
CA ALA A 112 -15.55 -14.11 6.43
C ALA A 112 -14.85 -13.31 5.31
N ALA A 113 -14.17 -13.98 4.39
CA ALA A 113 -13.50 -13.34 3.26
C ALA A 113 -14.48 -12.58 2.35
N ARG A 114 -15.69 -13.11 2.14
CA ARG A 114 -16.71 -12.41 1.34
C ARG A 114 -17.19 -11.15 2.03
N SER A 115 -17.53 -11.25 3.32
CA SER A 115 -17.94 -10.08 4.11
C SER A 115 -16.86 -9.01 4.18
N LEU A 116 -15.59 -9.41 4.32
CA LEU A 116 -14.46 -8.48 4.29
C LEU A 116 -14.29 -7.83 2.91
N MET A 117 -14.47 -8.56 1.81
CA MET A 117 -14.44 -7.96 0.47
C MET A 117 -15.57 -6.94 0.29
N ASP A 118 -16.78 -7.24 0.75
CA ASP A 118 -17.92 -6.31 0.69
C ASP A 118 -17.61 -5.02 1.48
N GLU A 119 -16.99 -5.16 2.66
CA GLU A 119 -16.59 -4.02 3.49
C GLU A 119 -15.47 -3.19 2.86
N LEU A 120 -14.43 -3.86 2.32
CA LEU A 120 -13.36 -3.20 1.58
C LEU A 120 -13.88 -2.49 0.33
N GLU A 121 -14.88 -3.05 -0.35
CA GLU A 121 -15.52 -2.42 -1.51
C GLU A 121 -16.31 -1.17 -1.11
N ALA A 122 -17.07 -1.25 0.00
CA ALA A 122 -17.78 -0.10 0.54
C ALA A 122 -16.80 1.02 0.95
N ILE A 123 -15.62 0.68 1.48
CA ILE A 123 -14.55 1.63 1.78
C ILE A 123 -13.96 2.21 0.49
N ALA A 124 -13.56 1.37 -0.47
CA ALA A 124 -12.91 1.80 -1.70
C ALA A 124 -13.78 2.74 -2.56
N ASN A 125 -15.10 2.57 -2.53
CA ASN A 125 -16.03 3.37 -3.33
C ASN A 125 -16.31 4.78 -2.77
N ARG A 126 -15.85 5.10 -1.57
CA ARG A 126 -16.03 6.45 -1.00
C ARG A 126 -14.92 7.42 -1.44
N PRO A 127 -15.26 8.69 -1.72
CA PRO A 127 -14.24 9.70 -2.06
C PRO A 127 -13.22 9.87 -0.94
N LEU A 128 -11.93 9.75 -1.28
CA LEU A 128 -10.84 9.91 -0.33
C LEU A 128 -10.63 11.39 0.03
N VAL A 129 -10.50 11.69 1.31
CA VAL A 129 -10.09 13.00 1.83
C VAL A 129 -8.63 12.94 2.27
N SER A 130 -8.28 11.99 3.14
CA SER A 130 -6.90 11.76 3.58
C SER A 130 -6.65 10.31 3.97
N ALA A 131 -5.38 9.91 3.97
CA ALA A 131 -4.91 8.63 4.50
C ALA A 131 -3.56 8.87 5.17
N GLU A 132 -3.41 8.50 6.44
CA GLU A 132 -2.25 8.86 7.26
C GLU A 132 -1.84 7.71 8.19
N LEU A 133 -0.53 7.54 8.40
CA LEU A 133 0.01 6.62 9.39
C LEU A 133 -0.06 7.27 10.77
N ILE A 134 -0.54 6.52 11.76
CA ILE A 134 -0.60 6.94 13.15
C ILE A 134 0.47 6.18 13.92
N TYR A 135 1.39 6.95 14.51
CA TYR A 135 2.48 6.46 15.34
C TYR A 135 2.06 6.50 16.81
N PRO A 136 2.59 5.61 17.66
CA PRO A 136 2.41 5.75 19.09
C PRO A 136 2.98 7.11 19.52
N GLU A 137 2.25 7.87 20.31
CA GLU A 137 2.83 9.04 20.97
C GLU A 137 3.89 8.54 21.94
N THR A 138 5.15 8.55 21.50
CA THR A 138 6.27 8.53 22.44
C THR A 138 6.11 9.80 23.25
N LEU A 139 5.90 9.69 24.57
CA LEU A 139 6.02 10.81 25.50
C LEU A 139 7.35 11.53 25.18
N ALA A 140 7.28 12.61 24.40
CA ALA A 140 8.45 13.42 24.15
C ALA A 140 8.93 13.90 25.52
N PRO A 141 10.22 13.76 25.86
CA PRO A 141 10.76 14.47 27.00
C PRO A 141 10.35 15.93 26.84
N PHE A 142 9.67 16.50 27.84
CA PHE A 142 9.49 17.94 27.90
C PHE A 142 10.85 18.57 27.59
N PRO A 143 10.96 19.48 26.60
CA PRO A 143 12.22 20.15 26.37
C PRO A 143 12.66 20.75 27.71
N PRO A 144 13.94 20.62 28.12
CA PRO A 144 14.41 21.33 29.30
C PRO A 144 14.06 22.80 29.09
N ASP A 145 13.44 23.42 30.10
CA ASP A 145 13.14 24.86 30.13
C ASP A 145 14.33 25.60 29.53
N TYR A 146 14.19 26.06 28.28
CA TYR A 146 15.15 26.98 27.69
C TYR A 146 14.90 28.27 28.43
N GLY A 147 15.70 28.45 29.49
CA GLY A 147 15.71 29.53 30.46
C GLY A 147 14.58 30.53 30.28
N ALA A 148 13.71 30.59 31.29
CA ALA A 148 13.28 31.89 31.77
C ALA A 148 14.55 32.76 31.83
N ALA A 149 14.75 33.60 30.81
CA ALA A 149 15.71 34.66 30.87
C ALA A 149 15.29 35.43 32.11
N ALA A 150 16.11 35.32 33.14
CA ALA A 150 16.00 36.16 34.31
C ALA A 150 16.07 37.60 33.79
N GLU A 151 14.90 38.22 33.62
CA GLU A 151 14.80 39.67 33.60
C GLU A 151 15.23 40.10 34.99
N THR A 152 16.53 40.38 35.14
CA THR A 152 17.06 41.13 36.28
C THR A 152 16.29 42.45 36.32
N PRO A 153 15.54 42.77 37.39
CA PRO A 153 14.93 44.08 37.52
C PRO A 153 16.04 45.04 37.93
N GLU A 154 16.58 45.79 36.98
CA GLU A 154 17.36 46.99 37.28
C GLU A 154 16.41 48.05 37.85
N ALA A 155 16.75 48.53 39.05
CA ALA A 155 15.91 49.37 39.87
C ALA A 155 15.94 50.86 39.46
N ALA A 156 14.75 51.47 39.53
CA ALA A 156 14.46 52.90 39.76
C ALA A 156 14.86 53.89 38.63
N SER A 157 14.07 54.88 38.23
CA SER A 157 13.15 55.75 39.00
C SER A 157 12.27 56.60 38.02
N PRO A 158 11.41 57.55 38.45
CA PRO A 158 10.02 57.64 38.02
C PRO A 158 9.72 58.83 37.09
N ASP A 159 8.62 58.75 36.32
CA ASP A 159 7.68 59.88 36.26
C ASP A 159 6.34 59.53 35.59
N GLY A 160 5.27 59.90 36.32
CA GLY A 160 4.00 60.46 35.85
C GLY A 160 3.25 59.91 34.63
N THR A 161 2.09 59.33 34.95
CA THR A 161 0.75 59.75 34.46
C THR A 161 -0.03 58.74 33.60
N SER A 162 -0.91 58.03 34.33
CA SER A 162 -2.36 57.92 34.16
C SER A 162 -3.01 57.27 32.93
N GLY A 163 -3.89 56.31 33.25
CA GLY A 163 -5.06 55.88 32.49
C GLY A 163 -4.80 54.66 31.60
N ASP A 164 -5.62 53.61 31.56
CA ASP A 164 -6.88 53.28 32.19
C ASP A 164 -7.06 51.77 31.98
N ARG A 165 -7.63 51.06 32.95
CA ARG A 165 -7.93 49.63 32.84
C ARG A 165 -9.31 49.48 32.23
N THR A 166 -9.44 48.86 31.06
CA THR A 166 -10.62 48.02 30.73
C THR A 166 -10.31 47.02 29.60
N ARG A 167 -10.15 45.76 30.01
CA ARG A 167 -10.82 44.53 29.50
C ARG A 167 -10.54 43.98 28.08
N SER A 168 -10.24 42.68 28.13
CA SER A 168 -10.48 41.57 27.17
C SER A 168 -9.36 41.20 26.17
N PRO A 169 -8.81 39.97 26.25
CA PRO A 169 -7.93 39.45 25.21
C PRO A 169 -8.74 39.11 23.95
N ALA A 170 -8.28 39.59 22.80
CA ALA A 170 -8.77 39.22 21.49
C ALA A 170 -8.42 37.74 21.18
N PRO A 171 -9.23 37.01 20.40
CA PRO A 171 -8.87 35.68 19.93
C PRO A 171 -7.66 35.75 18.98
N PRO A 172 -6.76 34.74 18.94
CA PRO A 172 -5.66 34.73 18.00
C PRO A 172 -6.19 34.74 16.57
N ARG A 173 -5.64 35.65 15.77
CA ARG A 173 -5.93 35.85 14.35
C ARG A 173 -5.61 34.60 13.54
N GLY A 174 -6.47 34.36 12.55
CA GLY A 174 -6.49 33.16 11.72
C GLY A 174 -5.21 32.89 10.94
N TYR A 175 -4.98 31.60 10.72
CA TYR A 175 -4.02 31.08 9.76
C TYR A 175 -4.39 31.55 8.35
N ARG A 176 -3.53 32.37 7.78
CA ARG A 176 -3.60 32.80 6.38
C ARG A 176 -3.03 31.66 5.52
N TYR A 177 -3.90 30.84 4.92
CA TYR A 177 -3.51 29.99 3.79
C TYR A 177 -3.30 30.87 2.56
N GLY A 178 -2.11 30.82 1.97
CA GLY A 178 -1.79 31.57 0.76
C GLY A 178 -0.30 31.61 0.46
N SER A 179 0.31 30.45 0.24
CA SER A 179 1.58 30.37 -0.48
C SER A 179 1.32 29.72 -1.83
N PRO A 180 1.68 30.34 -2.96
CA PRO A 180 1.43 29.77 -4.28
C PRO A 180 2.35 28.57 -4.53
N LEU A 181 1.80 27.53 -5.16
CA LEU A 181 2.55 26.38 -5.68
C LEU A 181 3.57 26.83 -6.74
N PRO A 182 4.79 26.27 -6.79
CA PRO A 182 5.71 26.54 -7.89
C PRO A 182 5.19 25.93 -9.20
N SER A 183 5.21 26.72 -10.29
CA SER A 183 4.86 26.29 -11.64
C SER A 183 5.82 25.24 -12.21
N PRO A 184 5.36 24.31 -13.07
CA PRO A 184 6.14 23.15 -13.54
C PRO A 184 7.18 23.45 -14.65
N SER A 185 7.55 24.71 -14.91
CA SER A 185 8.28 25.08 -16.15
C SER A 185 9.81 25.10 -16.05
N GLN A 186 10.45 24.67 -14.95
CA GLN A 186 11.93 24.73 -14.82
C GLN A 186 12.64 23.37 -14.63
N ALA A 187 11.92 22.25 -14.70
CA ALA A 187 12.53 20.93 -14.59
C ALA A 187 13.00 20.33 -15.95
N GLN A 188 12.86 21.06 -17.06
CA GLN A 188 13.09 20.55 -18.42
C GLN A 188 14.31 21.13 -19.16
N GLN A 189 15.33 21.61 -18.44
CA GLN A 189 16.57 22.07 -19.08
C GLN A 189 17.81 21.57 -18.33
N ALA A 190 18.12 20.29 -18.52
CA ALA A 190 19.45 19.75 -18.30
C ALA A 190 19.61 18.46 -19.13
N THR A 191 19.70 18.61 -20.46
CA THR A 191 20.37 17.62 -21.32
C THR A 191 21.87 17.89 -21.25
N PRO A 192 22.72 16.99 -20.74
CA PRO A 192 24.13 17.04 -21.06
C PRO A 192 24.31 16.51 -22.48
N ALA A 193 24.78 17.39 -23.37
CA ALA A 193 25.28 17.00 -24.67
C ALA A 193 26.47 16.04 -24.49
N LEU A 194 26.36 14.85 -25.07
CA LEU A 194 27.48 13.95 -25.29
C LEU A 194 28.39 14.59 -26.34
N THR A 195 29.51 15.16 -25.91
CA THR A 195 30.63 15.48 -26.81
C THR A 195 31.64 14.36 -26.69
N SER A 196 31.79 13.57 -27.76
CA SER A 196 32.92 12.69 -27.93
C SER A 196 34.16 13.55 -28.19
N ASP A 197 35.19 13.41 -27.36
CA ASP A 197 36.55 13.71 -27.78
C ASP A 197 37.51 12.66 -27.19
N HIS A 198 38.43 12.23 -28.05
CA HIS A 198 39.30 11.08 -27.89
C HIS A 198 40.74 11.58 -28.01
N ALA A 199 41.55 11.51 -26.94
CA ALA A 199 43.02 11.43 -27.03
C ALA A 199 43.70 11.25 -25.66
N GLY A 200 44.30 10.07 -25.45
CA GLY A 200 45.70 9.86 -25.02
C GLY A 200 46.17 10.23 -23.59
N PRO A 201 47.18 9.52 -23.04
CA PRO A 201 47.38 9.38 -21.59
C PRO A 201 48.50 10.26 -20.98
N ASP A 202 48.62 10.15 -19.66
CA ASP A 202 49.70 10.60 -18.76
C ASP A 202 49.67 12.04 -18.24
N ALA A 203 49.09 12.22 -17.06
CA ALA A 203 49.56 13.21 -16.08
C ALA A 203 49.23 12.74 -14.65
N ALA A 204 50.28 12.43 -13.89
CA ALA A 204 50.22 12.04 -12.49
C ALA A 204 49.63 13.15 -11.61
N ALA A 205 48.66 12.79 -10.77
CA ALA A 205 48.13 13.65 -9.70
C ALA A 205 48.93 13.45 -8.39
N PRO A 206 49.22 14.51 -7.62
CA PRO A 206 49.95 14.41 -6.35
C PRO A 206 49.07 13.80 -5.23
N PRO A 207 49.66 13.07 -4.26
CA PRO A 207 48.92 12.55 -3.13
C PRO A 207 48.77 13.62 -2.05
N GLY A 208 47.59 13.71 -1.45
CA GLY A 208 47.34 14.52 -0.27
C GLY A 208 46.18 15.46 -0.48
N ASN A 209 45.00 15.00 -0.05
CA ASN A 209 43.91 15.75 0.59
C ASN A 209 42.69 14.81 0.60
N GLU A 210 42.66 13.85 1.51
CA GLU A 210 41.41 13.16 1.86
C GLU A 210 40.47 14.19 2.51
N PRO A 211 39.28 14.48 1.95
CA PRO A 211 38.26 15.16 2.71
C PRO A 211 37.68 14.15 3.70
N THR A 212 37.95 14.35 4.99
CA THR A 212 37.19 13.71 6.07
C THR A 212 35.72 14.05 5.87
N GLY A 213 34.98 13.14 5.23
CA GLY A 213 33.53 13.28 5.05
C GLY A 213 32.85 13.38 6.43
N PRO A 214 31.77 14.16 6.56
CA PRO A 214 31.05 14.24 7.82
C PRO A 214 30.59 12.84 8.21
N ALA A 215 30.95 12.43 9.43
CA ALA A 215 30.51 11.18 10.02
C ALA A 215 28.99 11.06 9.87
N THR A 216 28.55 9.99 9.21
CA THR A 216 27.14 9.68 9.04
C THR A 216 26.59 9.41 10.43
N VAL A 217 25.82 10.36 10.98
CA VAL A 217 25.04 10.10 12.19
C VAL A 217 23.99 9.08 11.78
N THR A 218 24.18 7.83 12.19
CA THR A 218 23.16 6.79 12.09
C THR A 218 22.01 7.21 12.99
N ALA A 219 21.01 7.88 12.43
CA ALA A 219 19.77 8.17 13.15
C ALA A 219 19.12 6.83 13.54
N GLU A 220 18.83 6.65 14.82
CA GLU A 220 18.06 5.49 15.28
C GLU A 220 16.70 5.46 14.55
N PRO A 221 16.22 4.28 14.12
CA PRO A 221 14.90 4.18 13.50
C PRO A 221 13.83 4.66 14.48
N GLY A 222 12.92 5.53 14.02
CA GLY A 222 11.76 5.96 14.80
C GLY A 222 10.81 4.80 15.12
N PRO A 223 9.82 5.01 16.01
CA PRO A 223 8.85 3.99 16.34
C PRO A 223 8.04 3.56 15.11
N ASP A 224 7.62 2.30 15.10
CA ASP A 224 6.74 1.76 14.06
C ASP A 224 5.31 2.31 14.20
N PRO A 225 4.56 2.51 13.09
CA PRO A 225 3.18 2.95 13.14
C PRO A 225 2.25 1.82 13.59
N VAL A 226 1.16 2.19 14.27
CA VAL A 226 0.19 1.25 14.85
C VAL A 226 -1.10 1.13 14.04
N SER A 227 -1.48 2.19 13.31
CA SER A 227 -2.70 2.20 12.50
C SER A 227 -2.57 3.12 11.29
N LEU A 228 -3.41 2.89 10.29
CA LEU A 228 -3.61 3.79 9.16
C LEU A 228 -5.01 4.38 9.25
N LEU A 229 -5.09 5.69 9.46
CA LEU A 229 -6.35 6.43 9.52
C LEU A 229 -6.71 6.93 8.12
N VAL A 230 -7.88 6.55 7.63
CA VAL A 230 -8.45 7.01 6.37
C VAL A 230 -9.64 7.89 6.68
N GLN A 231 -9.67 9.09 6.12
CA GLN A 231 -10.84 9.96 6.13
C GLN A 231 -11.44 10.01 4.74
N GLN A 232 -12.75 9.85 4.65
CA GLN A 232 -13.49 9.82 3.39
C GLN A 232 -14.79 10.62 3.52
N MET A 233 -15.32 11.09 2.41
CA MET A 233 -16.68 11.63 2.39
C MET A 233 -17.70 10.49 2.57
N ARG A 234 -18.79 10.72 3.31
CA ARG A 234 -19.87 9.72 3.44
C ARG A 234 -20.51 9.39 2.09
N GLY A 235 -20.62 10.39 1.22
CA GLY A 235 -21.17 10.27 -0.12
C GLY A 235 -20.71 11.43 -1.01
N PRO A 236 -20.98 11.39 -2.33
CA PRO A 236 -20.51 12.40 -3.27
C PRO A 236 -21.15 13.79 -3.06
N ALA A 237 -22.28 13.88 -2.38
CA ALA A 237 -22.98 15.13 -2.07
C ALA A 237 -22.95 15.50 -0.56
N ASP A 238 -22.42 14.61 0.28
CA ASP A 238 -22.40 14.79 1.72
C ASP A 238 -21.03 15.30 2.17
N ILE A 239 -21.03 16.44 2.87
CA ILE A 239 -19.81 17.07 3.41
C ILE A 239 -19.35 16.44 4.74
N GLU A 240 -20.10 15.47 5.27
CA GLU A 240 -19.70 14.75 6.49
C GLU A 240 -18.59 13.75 6.18
N ALA A 241 -17.45 13.91 6.85
CA ALA A 241 -16.36 12.96 6.79
C ALA A 241 -16.66 11.74 7.69
N VAL A 242 -16.37 10.55 7.17
CA VAL A 242 -16.33 9.30 7.91
C VAL A 242 -14.89 8.83 7.98
N SER A 243 -14.49 8.40 9.18
CA SER A 243 -13.13 7.91 9.44
C SER A 243 -13.14 6.38 9.57
N VAL A 244 -12.20 5.73 8.89
CA VAL A 244 -11.90 4.30 9.02
C VAL A 244 -10.48 4.18 9.54
N ARG A 245 -10.29 3.34 10.56
CA ARG A 245 -8.96 3.04 11.08
C ARG A 245 -8.63 1.59 10.76
N PHE A 246 -7.59 1.39 9.97
CA PHE A 246 -7.00 0.07 9.79
C PHE A 246 -5.94 -0.17 10.85
N ALA A 247 -5.99 -1.33 11.52
CA ALA A 247 -4.86 -1.81 12.28
C ALA A 247 -3.71 -2.17 11.33
N LEU A 248 -2.48 -2.00 11.78
CA LEU A 248 -1.30 -2.43 11.02
C LEU A 248 -0.73 -3.71 11.58
N ARG A 249 -0.54 -4.69 10.70
CA ARG A 249 0.04 -5.99 11.06
C ARG A 249 1.35 -6.22 10.31
N GLN A 250 2.38 -6.61 11.05
CA GLN A 250 3.57 -7.19 10.46
C GLN A 250 3.39 -8.71 10.33
N ASN A 251 3.53 -9.24 9.12
CA ASN A 251 3.55 -10.68 8.87
C ASN A 251 4.52 -10.97 7.73
N ALA A 252 5.40 -11.95 7.92
CA ALA A 252 6.41 -12.37 6.94
C ALA A 252 7.33 -11.22 6.44
N GLY A 253 7.65 -10.26 7.30
CA GLY A 253 8.50 -9.10 6.96
C GLY A 253 7.79 -8.03 6.11
N CYS A 254 6.46 -8.09 6.05
CA CYS A 254 5.62 -7.15 5.32
C CYS A 254 4.61 -6.51 6.26
N TRP A 255 4.25 -5.28 5.93
CA TRP A 255 3.15 -4.55 6.54
C TRP A 255 1.85 -4.80 5.78
N TRP A 256 0.77 -4.93 6.53
CA TRP A 256 -0.58 -5.20 6.04
C TRP A 256 -1.60 -4.38 6.81
N ILE A 257 -2.75 -4.10 6.17
CA ILE A 257 -3.93 -3.54 6.85
C ILE A 257 -4.86 -4.65 7.35
N GLU A 258 -5.51 -4.40 8.48
CA GLU A 258 -6.61 -5.21 9.04
C GLU A 258 -7.74 -4.28 9.50
N LEU A 259 -8.98 -4.79 9.45
CA LEU A 259 -10.19 -4.11 9.96
C LEU A 259 -10.45 -4.47 11.43
#